data_AF-A0A6J7M1G6-F1
#
_entry.id   AF-A0A6J7M1G6-F1
#
_cell.length_a   1.000
_cell.length_b   1.000
_cell.length_c   1.000
_cell.angle_alpha   90.00
_cell.angle_beta   90.00
_cell.angle_gamma   90.00
#
_symmetry.space_group_name_H-M   'P 1'
#
loop_
_entity.id
_entity.type
_entity.pdbx_description
1 polymer ?
#
loop_
_entity_poly.entity_id
_entity_poly.type
_entity_poly.pdbx_seq_one_letter_code
_entity_poly.pdbx_strand_id
1 'polypeptide(L)'
;MTLDAVTVRVTSPARTVADCFKFRGRVGLDVALEALRSAWDSHAVTMDDLWVAAKLTRMSNVMRPYMESLSGEFQRTSQCSFDLAPP
;
A
#
# COMPACT_ATOMS: atom_id res chain seq x y z
N MET A 1 -4.40 25.14 -15.22
CA MET A 1 -4.84 23.95 -15.96
C MET A 1 -5.91 23.29 -15.12
N THR A 2 -7.16 23.49 -15.49
CA THR A 2 -8.35 23.12 -14.72
C THR A 2 -8.62 21.62 -14.87
N LEU A 3 -8.37 20.85 -13.81
CA LEU A 3 -8.85 19.49 -13.72
C LEU A 3 -10.27 19.55 -13.15
N ASP A 4 -11.20 19.20 -14.04
CA ASP A 4 -12.63 19.06 -13.83
C ASP A 4 -12.94 18.34 -12.51
N ALA A 5 -13.86 18.92 -11.74
CA ALA A 5 -14.20 18.58 -10.37
C ALA A 5 -14.97 17.24 -10.24
N VAL A 6 -14.51 16.19 -10.92
CA VAL A 6 -14.85 14.83 -10.55
C VAL A 6 -13.90 14.45 -9.43
N THR A 7 -14.44 14.41 -8.20
CA THR A 7 -13.84 13.66 -7.10
C THR A 7 -13.87 12.18 -7.45
N VAL A 8 -13.07 11.78 -8.46
CA VAL A 8 -12.62 10.42 -8.60
C VAL A 8 -11.93 10.17 -7.28
N ARG A 9 -12.53 9.33 -6.42
CA ARG A 9 -11.87 8.89 -5.20
C ARG A 9 -10.60 8.17 -5.66
N VAL A 10 -9.51 8.91 -5.79
CA VAL A 10 -8.17 8.37 -5.95
C VAL A 10 -8.02 7.49 -4.72
N THR A 11 -8.25 6.19 -4.89
CA THR A 11 -8.00 5.22 -3.84
C THR A 11 -6.51 5.31 -3.63
N SER A 12 -6.08 5.86 -2.50
CA SER A 12 -4.67 5.92 -2.13
C SER A 12 -4.01 4.59 -2.48
N PRO A 13 -2.76 4.58 -2.92
CA PRO A 13 -2.09 3.36 -3.36
C PRO A 13 -2.22 2.21 -2.33
N ALA A 14 -2.28 2.50 -1.03
CA ALA A 14 -2.53 1.46 -0.01
C ALA A 14 -3.95 0.85 -0.10
N ARG A 15 -4.97 1.66 -0.42
CA ARG A 15 -6.33 1.18 -0.63
C ARG A 15 -6.42 0.31 -1.87
N THR A 16 -5.75 0.68 -2.95
CA THR A 16 -5.68 -0.14 -4.18
C THR A 16 -5.03 -1.49 -3.90
N VAL A 17 -3.91 -1.50 -3.15
CA VAL A 17 -3.25 -2.74 -2.70
C VAL A 17 -4.20 -3.58 -1.84
N ALA A 18 -4.88 -2.97 -0.88
CA ALA A 18 -5.82 -3.67 -0.01
C ALA A 18 -7.02 -4.25 -0.79
N ASP A 19 -7.48 -3.56 -1.85
CA ASP A 19 -8.50 -4.06 -2.77
C ASP A 19 -7.97 -5.25 -3.59
N CYS A 20 -6.71 -5.27 -4.02
CA CYS A 20 -6.08 -6.43 -4.66
C CYS A 20 -6.11 -7.67 -3.75
N PHE A 21 -5.79 -7.51 -2.46
CA PHE A 21 -5.92 -8.59 -1.47
C PHE A 21 -7.37 -9.05 -1.33
N LYS A 22 -8.33 -8.12 -1.35
CA LYS A 22 -9.77 -8.43 -1.26
C LYS A 22 -10.24 -9.27 -2.45
N PHE A 23 -9.76 -8.97 -3.65
CA PHE A 23 -10.06 -9.71 -4.87
C PHE A 23 -9.04 -10.81 -5.20
N ARG A 24 -8.34 -11.36 -4.18
CA ARG A 24 -7.33 -12.43 -4.36
C ARG A 24 -7.77 -13.62 -5.23
N GLY A 25 -9.07 -13.92 -5.28
CA GLY A 25 -9.63 -14.99 -6.12
C GLY A 25 -9.73 -14.66 -7.62
N ARG A 26 -9.59 -13.40 -8.03
CA ARG A 26 -9.59 -12.96 -9.44
C ARG A 26 -8.24 -12.40 -9.89
N VAL A 27 -7.54 -11.73 -8.97
CA VAL A 27 -6.27 -11.03 -9.26
C VAL A 27 -5.05 -11.92 -8.96
N GLY A 28 -5.18 -12.86 -8.02
CA GLY A 28 -4.07 -13.68 -7.54
C GLY A 28 -3.33 -13.04 -6.37
N LEU A 29 -2.87 -13.87 -5.42
CA LEU A 29 -2.15 -13.41 -4.23
C LEU A 29 -0.78 -12.82 -4.59
N ASP A 30 -0.06 -13.44 -5.54
CA ASP A 30 1.22 -12.93 -6.05
C ASP A 30 1.09 -11.51 -6.62
N VAL A 31 0.04 -11.22 -7.39
CA VAL A 31 -0.18 -9.89 -7.94
C VAL A 31 -0.48 -8.86 -6.85
N ALA A 32 -1.21 -9.25 -5.80
CA ALA A 32 -1.45 -8.39 -4.65
C ALA A 32 -0.16 -8.10 -3.85
N LEU A 33 0.73 -9.10 -3.74
CA LEU A 33 2.04 -8.95 -3.12
C LEU A 33 2.98 -8.09 -3.95
N GLU A 34 2.97 -8.26 -5.27
CA GLU A 34 3.75 -7.44 -6.20
C GLU A 34 3.29 -5.98 -6.13
N ALA A 35 1.97 -5.74 -6.12
CA ALA A 35 1.42 -4.40 -5.96
C ALA A 35 1.81 -3.77 -4.61
N LEU A 36 1.81 -4.57 -3.53
CA LEU A 36 2.26 -4.11 -2.20
C LEU A 36 3.75 -3.72 -2.22
N ARG A 37 4.61 -4.56 -2.79
CA ARG A 37 6.05 -4.28 -2.88
C ARG A 37 6.34 -3.09 -3.78
N SER A 38 5.73 -3.04 -4.96
CA SER A 38 5.92 -1.94 -5.91
C SER A 38 5.47 -0.60 -5.32
N ALA A 39 4.34 -0.58 -4.60
CA ALA A 39 3.88 0.62 -3.91
C ALA A 39 4.82 1.05 -2.76
N TRP A 40 5.39 0.07 -2.05
CA TRP A 40 6.35 0.30 -0.97
C TRP A 40 7.70 0.82 -1.50
N ASP A 41 8.24 0.17 -2.54
CA ASP A 41 9.49 0.56 -3.22
C ASP A 41 9.38 1.95 -3.85
N SER A 42 8.22 2.27 -4.42
CA SER A 42 7.94 3.61 -4.95
C SER A 42 7.72 4.67 -3.87
N HIS A 43 7.83 4.31 -2.58
CA HIS A 43 7.50 5.17 -1.43
C HIS A 43 6.13 5.85 -1.52
N ALA A 44 5.20 5.23 -2.26
CA ALA A 44 3.87 5.77 -2.51
C ALA A 44 2.91 5.50 -1.34
N VAL A 45 3.27 4.59 -0.43
CA VAL A 45 2.48 4.17 0.73
C VAL A 45 3.32 4.19 2.01
N THR A 46 2.68 4.54 3.13
CA THR A 46 3.29 4.41 4.45
C THR A 46 2.73 3.19 5.19
N MET A 47 3.47 2.71 6.20
CA MET A 47 3.01 1.60 7.04
C MET A 47 1.65 1.90 7.70
N ASP A 48 1.41 3.16 8.08
CA ASP A 48 0.13 3.59 8.66
C ASP A 48 -1.00 3.53 7.63
N ASP A 49 -0.76 4.04 6.40
CA ASP A 49 -1.74 4.00 5.30
C ASP A 49 -2.11 2.55 4.93
N LEU A 50 -1.12 1.65 4.90
CA LEU A 50 -1.33 0.20 4.73
C LEU A 50 -2.17 -0.40 5.85
N TRP A 51 -1.89 -0.03 7.10
CA TRP A 51 -2.65 -0.49 8.27
C TRP A 51 -4.10 -0.01 8.24
N VAL A 52 -4.34 1.25 7.88
CA VAL A 52 -5.67 1.84 7.74
C VAL A 52 -6.41 1.17 6.59
N ALA A 53 -5.78 0.99 5.44
CA ALA A 53 -6.36 0.31 4.28
C ALA A 53 -6.71 -1.15 4.59
N ALA A 54 -5.83 -1.89 5.27
CA ALA A 54 -6.05 -3.27 5.66
C ALA A 54 -7.21 -3.42 6.66
N LYS A 55 -7.35 -2.49 7.62
CA LYS A 55 -8.50 -2.42 8.53
C LYS A 55 -9.80 -2.16 7.75
N LEU A 56 -9.76 -1.25 6.77
CA LEU A 56 -10.91 -0.90 5.96
C LEU A 56 -11.41 -2.09 5.12
N THR A 57 -10.50 -2.89 4.56
CA THR A 57 -10.83 -4.08 3.76
C THR A 57 -11.04 -5.35 4.59
N ARG A 58 -10.91 -5.26 5.93
CA ARG A 58 -10.94 -6.39 6.88
C ARG A 58 -9.89 -7.47 6.59
N MET A 59 -8.81 -7.10 5.89
CA MET A 59 -7.72 -8.00 5.53
C MET A 59 -6.47 -7.86 6.39
N SER A 60 -6.57 -7.14 7.51
CA SER A 60 -5.48 -6.94 8.47
C SER A 60 -4.81 -8.24 8.89
N ASN A 61 -5.55 -9.35 9.04
CA ASN A 61 -4.97 -10.63 9.45
C ASN A 61 -4.13 -11.31 8.35
N VAL A 62 -4.48 -11.07 7.08
CA VAL A 62 -3.74 -11.60 5.92
C VAL A 62 -2.56 -10.70 5.61
N MET A 63 -2.75 -9.38 5.65
CA MET A 63 -1.70 -8.40 5.35
C MET A 63 -0.64 -8.30 6.46
N ARG A 64 -1.01 -8.53 7.73
CA ARG A 64 -0.10 -8.50 8.89
C ARG A 64 1.25 -9.21 8.69
N PRO A 65 1.29 -10.51 8.37
CA PRO A 65 2.57 -11.22 8.22
C PRO A 65 3.42 -10.65 7.07
N TYR A 66 2.79 -10.15 6.01
CA TYR A 66 3.50 -9.53 4.89
C TYR A 66 4.04 -8.15 5.25
N MET A 67 3.27 -7.34 5.97
CA MET A 67 3.69 -6.03 6.47
C MET A 67 4.82 -6.17 7.49
N GLU A 68 4.76 -7.17 8.37
CA GLU A 68 5.82 -7.46 9.33
C GLU A 68 7.11 -7.91 8.63
N SER A 69 6.99 -8.73 7.57
CA SER A 69 8.15 -9.12 6.74
C SER A 69 8.82 -7.91 6.09
N LEU A 70 8.03 -6.99 5.51
CA LEU A 70 8.52 -5.73 4.92
C LEU A 70 9.21 -4.84 5.96
N SER A 71 8.69 -4.81 7.20
CA SER A 71 9.32 -4.07 8.30
C SER A 71 10.60 -4.72 8.81
N GLY A 72 10.72 -6.06 8.73
CA GLY A 72 11.91 -6.82 9.11
C GLY A 72 13.08 -6.65 8.12
N GLU A 73 12.78 -6.41 6.84
CA GLU A 73 13.79 -6.13 5.79
C GLU A 73 14.29 -4.67 5.81
N PHE A 74 13.61 -3.79 6.55
CA PHE A 74 13.82 -2.34 6.56
C PHE A 74 15.17 -1.89 7.17
N GLN A 75 15.93 -2.77 7.83
CA GLN A 75 17.28 -2.40 8.32
C GLN A 75 18.36 -2.44 7.24
N ARG A 76 18.10 -2.95 6.02
CA ARG A 76 19.11 -2.98 4.94
C ARG A 76 19.05 -1.75 4.01
N THR A 77 17.90 -1.10 3.88
CA THR A 77 17.72 0.13 3.09
C THR A 77 17.70 1.35 4.02
N SER A 78 18.77 1.55 4.78
CA SER A 78 19.06 2.90 5.26
C SER A 78 19.46 3.75 4.04
N GLN A 79 18.80 4.91 3.84
CA GLN A 79 18.99 5.88 2.75
C GLN A 79 18.27 5.44 1.46
N CYS A 80 17.21 6.10 0.95
CA CYS A 80 16.94 7.52 0.79
C CYS A 80 15.41 7.77 0.91
N SER A 81 15.01 9.03 1.11
CA SER A 81 13.61 9.50 1.01
C SER A 81 12.71 9.29 2.25
N PHE A 82 13.12 9.82 3.41
CA PHE A 82 12.17 10.15 4.49
C PHE A 82 11.64 11.61 4.39
N ASP A 83 11.97 12.33 3.32
CA ASP A 83 11.49 13.69 3.06
C ASP A 83 10.54 13.72 1.85
N LEU A 84 9.30 13.31 2.06
CA LEU A 84 8.15 13.93 1.39
C LEU A 84 6.85 13.69 2.16
N ALA A 85 6.79 14.23 3.37
CA ALA A 85 5.50 14.67 3.91
C ALA A 85 5.15 15.99 3.19
N PRO A 86 4.04 16.09 2.44
CA PRO A 86 3.61 17.38 1.90
C PRO A 86 3.09 18.29 3.03
N PRO A 87 3.11 19.64 2.84
CA PRO A 87 2.93 20.64 3.90
C PRO A 87 1.56 20.66 4.58
#